data_AF-Q9LKP1-F1
#
_entry.id   AF-Q9LKP1-F1
#
_cell.length_a   1.000
_cell.length_b   1.000
_cell.length_c   1.000
_cell.angle_alpha   90.00
_cell.angle_beta   90.00
_cell.angle_gamma   90.00
#
_symmetry.space_group_name_H-M   'P 1'
#
loop_
_entity.id
_entity.type
_entity.pdbx_description
1 polymer ?
#
loop_
_entity_poly.entity_id
_entity_poly.type
_entity_poly.pdbx_seq_one_letter_code
_entity_poly.pdbx_strand_id
1 'polypeptide(L)'
;TTVGYGDLHAVNTIEMIFIIFYMLFNLSLTAYLIGNMTNLVVEGTRRTMEFRSSIESASSFVSRNRLPPRLKEQILGYMCLRFKAENLNQFQLIEQLPNSIHKSICQHLFLPTVEKVYLFDGVTKETLLVLVASMKAEYLPPREDIIVQNEAADDIYIVVSGEVETIDYGSDGKEFVVGTLRTGEMFGEVG
;
A
#
# COMPACT_ATOMS: atom_id res chain seq x y z
N THR A 1 38.66 -6.21 12.96
CA THR A 1 38.18 -6.71 14.27
C THR A 1 39.20 -6.33 15.32
N THR A 2 38.79 -5.68 16.41
CA THR A 2 39.69 -5.09 17.43
C THR A 2 39.98 -6.06 18.57
N VAL A 3 40.38 -7.30 18.26
CA VAL A 3 40.50 -8.37 19.28
C VAL A 3 41.80 -8.28 20.07
N GLY A 4 42.90 -7.85 19.45
CA GLY A 4 44.13 -7.45 20.15
C GLY A 4 44.72 -8.50 21.09
N TYR A 5 45.03 -9.70 20.58
CA TYR A 5 45.57 -10.80 21.39
C TYR A 5 46.95 -10.51 22.03
N GLY A 6 47.74 -9.58 21.47
CA GLY A 6 49.01 -9.11 22.04
C GLY A 6 50.22 -10.00 21.75
N ASP A 7 50.00 -11.10 21.02
CA ASP A 7 51.02 -12.00 20.48
C ASP A 7 51.93 -11.31 19.45
N LEU A 8 51.37 -10.40 18.64
CA LEU A 8 52.12 -9.50 17.77
C LEU A 8 51.90 -8.04 18.21
N HIS A 9 52.97 -7.37 18.65
CA HIS A 9 52.95 -5.98 19.09
C HIS A 9 54.15 -5.20 18.53
N ALA A 10 54.00 -3.88 18.38
CA ALA A 10 55.10 -3.03 17.92
C ALA A 10 56.20 -2.98 18.97
N VAL A 11 57.44 -3.20 18.53
CA VAL A 11 58.63 -3.08 19.38
C VAL A 11 59.44 -1.86 18.95
N ASN A 12 59.46 -1.54 17.65
CA ASN A 12 60.18 -0.40 17.12
C ASN A 12 59.35 0.90 17.17
N THR A 13 60.02 2.04 17.38
CA THR A 13 59.36 3.36 17.41
C THR A 13 58.56 3.67 16.13
N ILE A 14 59.07 3.23 14.97
CA ILE A 14 58.38 3.39 13.68
C ILE A 14 57.12 2.52 13.61
N GLU A 15 57.19 1.28 14.10
CA GLU A 15 56.05 0.37 14.19
C GLU A 15 54.98 0.93 15.15
N MET A 16 55.39 1.54 16.27
CA MET A 16 54.46 2.17 17.22
C MET A 16 53.67 3.32 16.56
N ILE A 17 54.35 4.20 15.82
CA ILE A 17 53.70 5.30 15.10
C ILE A 17 52.73 4.75 14.04
N PHE A 18 53.15 3.73 13.28
CA PHE A 18 52.29 3.08 12.29
C PHE A 18 51.03 2.48 12.92
N ILE A 19 51.16 1.77 14.05
CA ILE A 19 50.02 1.17 14.76
C ILE A 19 49.05 2.25 15.25
N ILE A 20 49.54 3.40 15.73
CA ILE A 20 48.66 4.51 16.16
C ILE A 20 47.75 4.97 15.00
N PHE A 21 48.32 5.23 13.81
CA PHE A 21 47.53 5.63 12.65
C PHE A 21 46.61 4.51 12.16
N TYR A 22 47.09 3.26 12.14
CA TYR A 22 46.32 2.10 11.73
C TYR A 22 45.11 1.84 12.66
N MET A 23 45.26 2.06 13.97
CA MET A 23 44.18 1.93 14.94
C MET A 23 43.14 3.04 14.79
N LEU A 24 43.57 4.30 14.57
CA LEU A 24 42.65 5.41 14.27
C LEU A 24 41.85 5.17 12.99
N PHE A 25 42.52 4.67 11.95
CA PHE A 25 41.87 4.30 10.70
C PHE A 25 40.86 3.16 10.91
N ASN A 26 41.24 2.08 11.63
CA ASN A 26 40.34 0.97 11.93
C ASN A 26 39.11 1.40 12.73
N LEU A 27 39.28 2.28 13.71
CA LEU A 27 38.17 2.83 14.50
C LEU A 27 37.20 3.60 13.59
N SER A 28 37.73 4.46 12.74
CA SER A 28 36.95 5.25 11.78
C SER A 28 36.20 4.36 10.78
N LEU A 29 36.89 3.37 10.22
CA LEU A 29 36.32 2.41 9.28
C LEU A 29 35.21 1.59 9.93
N THR A 30 35.41 1.12 11.16
CA THR A 30 34.41 0.32 11.89
C THR A 30 33.17 1.16 12.21
N ALA A 31 33.35 2.41 12.67
CA ALA A 31 32.24 3.33 12.92
C ALA A 31 31.44 3.61 11.63
N TYR A 32 32.13 3.83 10.51
CA TYR A 32 31.49 4.02 9.20
C TYR A 32 30.69 2.79 8.75
N LEU A 33 31.25 1.59 8.89
CA LEU A 33 30.57 0.35 8.53
C LEU A 33 29.32 0.12 9.38
N ILE A 34 29.40 0.32 10.70
CA ILE A 34 28.26 0.17 11.61
C ILE A 34 27.17 1.21 11.29
N GLY A 35 27.55 2.46 11.02
CA GLY A 35 26.61 3.52 10.67
C GLY A 35 25.83 3.19 9.39
N ASN A 36 26.53 2.78 8.33
CA ASN A 36 25.87 2.38 7.09
C ASN A 36 25.01 1.13 7.24
N MET A 37 25.47 0.12 7.97
CA MET A 37 24.66 -1.07 8.26
C MET A 37 23.38 -0.70 9.01
N THR A 38 23.47 0.21 9.99
CA THR A 38 22.31 0.68 10.75
C THR A 38 21.33 1.42 9.85
N ASN A 39 21.81 2.31 8.99
CA ASN A 39 20.96 3.01 8.02
C ASN A 39 20.24 2.03 7.08
N LEU A 40 20.96 1.03 6.55
CA LEU A 40 20.39 0.01 5.67
C LEU A 40 19.32 -0.83 6.40
N VAL A 41 19.58 -1.23 7.64
CA VAL A 41 18.61 -1.99 8.45
C VAL A 41 17.37 -1.15 8.76
N VAL A 42 17.56 0.11 9.15
CA VAL A 42 16.45 1.04 9.43
C VAL A 42 15.61 1.25 8.18
N GLU A 43 16.22 1.50 7.03
CA GLU A 43 15.49 1.69 5.77
C GLU A 43 14.78 0.41 5.32
N GLY A 44 15.46 -0.74 5.39
CA GLY A 44 14.89 -2.04 5.03
C GLY A 44 13.75 -2.49 5.95
N THR A 45 13.72 -2.04 7.20
CA THR A 45 12.67 -2.38 8.19
C THR A 45 11.65 -1.27 8.42
N ARG A 46 11.87 -0.06 7.87
CA ARG A 46 11.03 1.13 8.07
C ARG A 46 9.55 0.84 7.87
N ARG A 47 9.21 0.20 6.76
CA ARG A 47 7.82 -0.13 6.41
C ARG A 47 7.15 -1.04 7.43
N THR A 48 7.86 -2.08 7.88
CA THR A 48 7.31 -3.01 8.89
C THR A 48 7.18 -2.32 10.25
N MET A 49 8.09 -1.41 10.59
CA MET A 49 8.00 -0.61 11.80
C MET A 49 6.80 0.35 11.77
N GLU A 50 6.57 1.06 10.67
CA GLU A 50 5.41 1.96 10.49
C GLU A 50 4.08 1.20 10.59
N PHE A 51 3.99 0.02 9.96
CA PHE A 51 2.81 -0.85 10.09
C PHE A 51 2.58 -1.31 11.53
N ARG A 52 3.63 -1.78 12.22
CA ARG A 52 3.55 -2.19 13.63
C ARG A 52 3.09 -1.05 14.54
N SER A 53 3.65 0.15 14.34
CA SER A 53 3.27 1.36 15.07
C SER A 53 1.79 1.74 14.84
N SER A 54 1.32 1.62 13.60
CA SER A 54 -0.09 1.86 13.24
C SER A 54 -1.03 0.87 13.92
N ILE A 55 -0.67 -0.42 13.91
CA ILE A 55 -1.43 -1.49 14.60
C ILE A 55 -1.47 -1.26 16.11
N GLU A 56 -0.35 -0.87 16.72
CA GLU A 56 -0.28 -0.56 18.15
C GLU A 56 -1.16 0.63 18.51
N SER A 57 -1.11 1.70 17.70
CA SER A 57 -1.93 2.90 17.88
C SER A 57 -3.43 2.57 17.81
N ALA A 58 -3.84 1.77 16.84
CA ALA A 58 -5.22 1.33 16.71
C ALA A 58 -5.65 0.41 17.87
N SER A 59 -4.79 -0.52 18.30
CA SER A 59 -5.06 -1.38 19.46
C SER A 59 -5.23 -0.54 20.75
N SER A 60 -4.40 0.49 20.91
CA SER A 60 -4.51 1.46 22.00
C SER A 60 -5.83 2.23 21.93
N PHE A 61 -6.25 2.69 20.75
CA PHE A 61 -7.55 3.35 20.56
C PHE A 61 -8.74 2.44 20.92
N VAL A 62 -8.73 1.20 20.45
CA VAL A 62 -9.78 0.20 20.73
C VAL A 62 -9.90 -0.05 22.23
N SER A 63 -8.76 -0.25 22.91
CA SER A 63 -8.74 -0.51 24.36
C SER A 63 -9.16 0.69 25.19
N ARG A 64 -8.74 1.91 24.81
CA ARG A 64 -9.15 3.16 25.48
C ARG A 64 -10.67 3.37 25.41
N ASN A 65 -11.27 3.09 24.25
CA ASN A 65 -12.71 3.25 24.04
C ASN A 65 -13.55 2.03 24.42
N ARG A 66 -12.92 0.96 24.96
CA ARG A 66 -13.60 -0.29 25.37
C ARG A 66 -14.49 -0.89 24.28
N LEU A 67 -14.02 -0.86 23.04
CA LEU A 67 -14.75 -1.45 21.92
C LEU A 67 -14.86 -2.98 22.09
N PRO A 68 -15.95 -3.59 21.61
CA PRO A 68 -16.14 -5.03 21.73
C PRO A 68 -15.05 -5.80 20.95
N PRO A 69 -14.69 -7.01 21.41
CA PRO A 69 -13.59 -7.79 20.83
C PRO A 69 -13.80 -8.12 19.34
N ARG A 70 -15.06 -8.27 18.91
CA ARG A 70 -15.39 -8.47 17.48
C ARG A 70 -14.95 -7.29 16.61
N LEU A 71 -15.22 -6.07 17.06
CA LEU A 71 -14.86 -4.86 16.31
C LEU A 71 -13.34 -4.65 16.30
N LYS A 72 -12.65 -5.04 17.38
CA LYS A 72 -11.17 -5.06 17.42
C LYS A 72 -10.59 -5.97 16.34
N GLU A 73 -11.08 -7.21 16.26
CA GLU A 73 -10.62 -8.18 15.26
C GLU A 73 -10.90 -7.71 13.83
N GLN A 74 -12.07 -7.09 13.59
CA GLN A 74 -12.40 -6.49 12.30
C GLN A 74 -11.43 -5.36 11.94
N ILE A 75 -11.18 -4.41 12.85
CA ILE A 75 -10.28 -3.28 12.61
C ILE A 75 -8.84 -3.76 12.33
N LEU A 76 -8.32 -4.68 13.14
CA LEU A 76 -6.97 -5.23 12.96
C LEU A 76 -6.85 -6.08 11.69
N GLY A 77 -7.87 -6.89 11.40
CA GLY A 77 -7.96 -7.68 10.18
C GLY A 77 -7.96 -6.80 8.93
N TYR A 78 -8.79 -5.75 8.93
CA TYR A 78 -8.85 -4.75 7.87
C TYR A 78 -7.49 -4.08 7.64
N MET A 79 -6.84 -3.57 8.69
CA MET A 79 -5.51 -2.94 8.53
C MET A 79 -4.45 -3.91 8.00
N CYS A 80 -4.50 -5.18 8.39
CA CYS A 80 -3.59 -6.21 7.86
C CYS A 80 -3.84 -6.49 6.38
N LEU A 81 -5.11 -6.57 5.97
CA LEU A 81 -5.50 -6.71 4.57
C LEU A 81 -5.06 -5.48 3.76
N ARG A 82 -5.35 -4.28 4.25
CA ARG A 82 -4.95 -3.02 3.64
C ARG A 82 -3.44 -2.94 3.45
N PHE A 83 -2.64 -3.29 4.45
CA PHE A 83 -1.17 -3.28 4.33
C PHE A 83 -0.64 -4.29 3.30
N LYS A 84 -1.26 -5.47 3.19
CA LYS A 84 -0.92 -6.44 2.14
C LYS A 84 -1.29 -5.91 0.75
N ALA A 85 -2.49 -5.33 0.65
CA ALA A 85 -3.05 -4.70 -0.55
C ALA A 85 -2.28 -3.46 -1.00
N GLU A 86 -1.65 -2.72 -0.08
CA GLU A 86 -0.90 -1.50 -0.39
C GLU A 86 0.32 -1.77 -1.30
N ASN A 87 0.81 -3.01 -1.38
CA ASN A 87 1.77 -3.42 -2.42
C ASN A 87 1.22 -3.29 -3.85
N LEU A 88 -0.10 -3.39 -4.00
CA LEU A 88 -0.84 -3.26 -5.25
C LEU A 88 -1.29 -1.81 -5.52
N ASN A 89 -1.21 -0.93 -4.51
CA ASN A 89 -1.41 0.52 -4.65
C ASN A 89 -0.22 1.20 -5.36
N GLN A 90 0.23 0.61 -6.47
CA GLN A 90 1.20 1.23 -7.39
C GLN A 90 0.63 2.49 -8.05
N PHE A 91 -0.67 2.78 -7.91
CA PHE A 91 -1.31 3.98 -8.42
C PHE A 91 -0.75 5.28 -7.85
N GLN A 92 -0.26 5.30 -6.61
CA GLN A 92 0.42 6.48 -6.07
C GLN A 92 1.70 6.84 -6.86
N LEU A 93 2.39 5.83 -7.42
CA LEU A 93 3.52 6.07 -8.33
C LEU A 93 3.05 6.62 -9.68
N ILE A 94 1.89 6.14 -10.15
CA ILE A 94 1.30 6.60 -11.41
C ILE A 94 0.86 8.07 -11.30
N GLU A 95 0.30 8.49 -10.16
CA GLU A 95 -0.07 9.89 -9.89
C GLU A 95 1.12 10.86 -9.85
N GLN A 96 2.33 10.38 -9.52
CA GLN A 96 3.55 11.20 -9.54
C GLN A 96 4.13 11.40 -10.95
N LEU A 97 3.63 10.67 -11.95
CA LEU A 97 4.11 10.79 -13.32
C LEU A 97 3.56 12.04 -14.00
N PRO A 98 4.28 12.60 -14.99
CA PRO A 98 3.74 13.65 -15.85
C PRO A 98 2.41 13.22 -16.50
N ASN A 99 1.48 14.17 -16.61
CA ASN A 99 0.14 13.96 -17.16
C ASN A 99 0.13 13.23 -18.52
N SER A 100 1.14 13.41 -19.36
CA SER A 100 1.25 12.72 -20.66
C SER A 100 1.45 11.20 -20.51
N ILE A 101 2.32 10.78 -19.58
CA ILE A 101 2.62 9.37 -19.31
C ILE A 101 1.44 8.74 -18.57
N HIS A 102 0.90 9.43 -17.56
CA HIS A 102 -0.29 8.99 -16.83
C HIS A 102 -1.45 8.64 -17.78
N LYS A 103 -1.80 9.57 -18.68
CA LYS A 103 -2.87 9.34 -19.67
C LYS A 103 -2.59 8.13 -20.56
N SER A 104 -1.35 7.98 -21.05
CA SER A 104 -0.99 6.83 -21.89
C SER A 104 -1.11 5.50 -21.15
N ILE A 105 -0.74 5.46 -19.86
CA ILE A 105 -0.89 4.27 -19.00
C ILE A 105 -2.37 3.95 -18.77
N CYS A 106 -3.19 4.93 -18.37
CA CYS A 106 -4.62 4.74 -18.14
C CYS A 106 -5.33 4.24 -19.40
N GLN A 107 -5.02 4.82 -20.56
CA GLN A 107 -5.55 4.38 -21.85
C GLN A 107 -5.15 2.95 -22.18
N HIS A 108 -3.91 2.54 -21.88
CA HIS A 108 -3.50 1.17 -22.14
C HIS A 108 -4.16 0.15 -21.20
N LEU A 109 -4.30 0.49 -19.91
CA LEU A 109 -4.81 -0.41 -18.88
C LEU A 109 -6.34 -0.54 -18.88
N PHE A 110 -7.07 0.56 -19.02
CA PHE A 110 -8.52 0.59 -18.75
C PHE A 110 -9.39 0.63 -20.00
N LEU A 111 -8.86 1.08 -21.14
CA LEU A 111 -9.63 1.16 -22.39
C LEU A 111 -10.30 -0.17 -22.78
N PRO A 112 -9.63 -1.35 -22.70
CA PRO A 112 -10.26 -2.62 -23.06
C PRO A 112 -11.43 -3.04 -22.15
N THR A 113 -11.44 -2.53 -20.91
CA THR A 113 -12.52 -2.79 -19.95
C THR A 113 -13.67 -1.83 -20.18
N VAL A 114 -13.37 -0.53 -20.33
CA VAL A 114 -14.39 0.52 -20.54
C VAL A 114 -15.12 0.32 -21.87
N GLU A 115 -14.45 -0.17 -22.92
CA GLU A 115 -15.06 -0.50 -24.22
C GLU A 115 -16.10 -1.64 -24.13
N LYS A 116 -16.05 -2.48 -23.09
CA LYS A 116 -16.98 -3.61 -22.91
C LYS A 116 -18.20 -3.27 -22.06
N VAL A 117 -18.25 -2.08 -21.47
CA VAL A 117 -19.34 -1.66 -20.60
C VAL A 117 -20.56 -1.27 -21.45
N TYR A 118 -21.74 -1.75 -21.08
CA TYR A 118 -22.98 -1.53 -21.84
C TYR A 118 -23.31 -0.04 -22.05
N LEU A 119 -22.98 0.83 -21.08
CA LEU A 119 -23.26 2.26 -21.16
C LEU A 119 -22.51 2.97 -22.30
N PHE A 120 -21.35 2.44 -22.69
CA PHE A 120 -20.48 3.03 -23.69
C PHE A 120 -20.59 2.35 -25.07
N ASP A 121 -21.57 1.46 -25.25
CA ASP A 121 -21.81 0.82 -26.54
C ASP A 121 -22.22 1.86 -27.60
N GLY A 122 -21.52 1.86 -28.73
CA GLY A 122 -21.70 2.83 -29.82
C GLY A 122 -20.98 4.18 -29.63
N VAL A 123 -20.21 4.38 -28.56
CA VAL A 123 -19.39 5.60 -28.38
C VAL A 123 -18.10 5.53 -29.20
N THR A 124 -17.67 6.65 -29.79
CA THR A 124 -16.43 6.67 -30.57
C THR A 124 -15.20 6.45 -29.69
N LYS A 125 -14.21 5.73 -30.24
CA LYS A 125 -12.95 5.44 -29.53
C LYS A 125 -12.21 6.69 -29.06
N GLU A 126 -12.30 7.78 -29.81
CA GLU A 126 -11.69 9.06 -29.47
C GLU A 126 -12.29 9.65 -28.19
N THR A 127 -13.62 9.57 -28.03
CA THR A 127 -14.31 9.99 -26.80
C THR A 127 -13.93 9.10 -25.62
N LEU A 128 -13.85 7.78 -25.81
CA LEU A 128 -13.42 6.85 -24.75
C LEU A 128 -11.99 7.12 -24.27
N LEU A 129 -11.08 7.48 -25.17
CA LEU A 129 -9.70 7.83 -24.81
C LEU A 129 -9.63 9.08 -23.93
N VAL A 130 -10.51 10.06 -24.16
CA VAL A 130 -10.63 11.27 -23.32
C VAL A 130 -11.25 10.92 -21.97
N LEU A 131 -12.30 10.10 -21.96
CA LEU A 131 -12.98 9.65 -20.74
C LEU A 131 -12.03 8.87 -19.83
N VAL A 132 -11.36 7.84 -20.35
CA VAL A 132 -10.40 7.01 -19.61
C VAL A 132 -9.23 7.84 -19.05
N ALA A 133 -8.84 8.90 -19.76
CA ALA A 133 -7.81 9.83 -19.28
C ALA A 133 -8.26 10.71 -18.10
N SER A 134 -9.57 10.87 -17.90
CA SER A 134 -10.16 11.59 -16.75
C SER A 134 -10.61 10.68 -15.60
N MET A 135 -10.68 9.36 -15.83
CA MET A 135 -11.06 8.40 -14.81
C MET A 135 -9.96 8.26 -13.75
N LYS A 136 -10.38 8.10 -12.50
CA LYS A 136 -9.50 7.76 -11.38
C LYS A 136 -9.60 6.28 -11.08
N ALA A 137 -8.46 5.60 -11.07
CA ALA A 137 -8.39 4.20 -10.66
C ALA A 137 -8.22 4.11 -9.15
N GLU A 138 -9.10 3.35 -8.51
CA GLU A 138 -9.05 3.12 -7.07
C GLU A 138 -8.96 1.62 -6.80
N TYR A 139 -8.13 1.27 -5.82
CA TYR A 139 -7.99 -0.11 -5.36
C TYR A 139 -8.62 -0.19 -3.97
N LEU A 140 -9.64 -1.03 -3.85
CA LEU A 140 -10.34 -1.27 -2.60
C LEU A 140 -9.94 -2.65 -2.07
N PRO A 141 -9.51 -2.77 -0.81
CA PRO A 141 -9.24 -4.05 -0.19
C PRO A 141 -10.52 -4.89 -0.06
N PRO A 142 -10.40 -6.22 0.08
CA PRO A 142 -11.57 -7.07 0.25
C PRO A 142 -12.31 -6.74 1.55
N ARG A 143 -13.64 -6.83 1.50
CA ARG A 143 -14.56 -6.54 2.63
C ARG A 143 -14.60 -5.08 3.06
N GLU A 144 -14.38 -4.17 2.12
CA GLU A 144 -14.67 -2.75 2.28
C GLU A 144 -16.00 -2.43 1.63
N ASP A 145 -16.87 -1.73 2.35
CA ASP A 145 -18.17 -1.30 1.84
C ASP A 145 -17.94 -0.10 0.92
N ILE A 146 -18.32 -0.22 -0.36
CA ILE A 146 -18.05 0.80 -1.39
C ILE A 146 -19.18 1.84 -1.41
N ILE A 147 -20.43 1.38 -1.42
CA ILE A 147 -21.64 2.21 -1.42
C ILE A 147 -22.56 1.68 -0.34
N VAL A 148 -22.99 2.55 0.58
CA VAL A 148 -23.92 2.21 1.65
C VAL A 148 -25.35 2.60 1.25
N GLN A 149 -26.33 1.75 1.55
CA GLN A 149 -27.75 2.06 1.29
C GLN A 149 -28.16 3.36 1.99
N ASN A 150 -28.84 4.26 1.26
CA ASN A 150 -29.24 5.61 1.68
C ASN A 150 -28.12 6.65 1.78
N GLU A 151 -26.92 6.34 1.31
CA GLU A 151 -25.89 7.33 1.03
C GLU A 151 -26.01 7.78 -0.43
N ALA A 152 -25.87 9.09 -0.69
CA ALA A 152 -25.88 9.59 -2.06
C ALA A 152 -24.62 9.10 -2.78
N ALA A 153 -24.78 8.28 -3.82
CA ALA A 153 -23.67 7.91 -4.69
C ALA A 153 -23.33 9.10 -5.59
N ASP A 154 -22.18 9.72 -5.36
CA ASP A 154 -21.70 10.85 -6.17
C ASP A 154 -20.95 10.39 -7.44
N ASP A 155 -20.46 9.14 -7.46
CA ASP A 155 -19.60 8.58 -8.49
C ASP A 155 -20.11 7.24 -9.05
N ILE A 156 -19.77 6.98 -10.32
CA ILE A 156 -20.05 5.71 -11.01
C ILE A 156 -18.80 4.84 -11.00
N TYR A 157 -18.95 3.57 -10.64
CA TYR A 157 -17.84 2.62 -10.52
C TYR A 157 -17.90 1.55 -11.61
N ILE A 158 -16.73 1.19 -12.14
CA ILE A 158 -16.57 0.12 -13.13
C ILE A 158 -15.62 -0.92 -12.56
N VAL A 159 -16.05 -2.18 -12.50
CA VAL A 159 -15.21 -3.26 -11.98
C VAL A 159 -14.17 -3.64 -13.02
N VAL A 160 -12.91 -3.27 -12.78
CA VAL A 160 -11.79 -3.63 -13.67
C VAL A 160 -11.22 -5.02 -13.38
N SER A 161 -11.20 -5.40 -12.10
CA SER A 161 -10.73 -6.71 -11.66
C SER A 161 -11.30 -7.02 -10.28
N GLY A 162 -11.68 -8.27 -10.05
CA GLY A 162 -12.33 -8.73 -8.83
C GLY A 162 -13.83 -8.92 -8.99
N GLU A 163 -14.50 -9.10 -7.85
CA GLU A 163 -15.94 -9.27 -7.72
C GLU A 163 -16.45 -8.37 -6.60
N VAL A 164 -17.63 -7.78 -6.78
CA VAL A 164 -18.31 -6.94 -5.79
C VAL A 164 -19.64 -7.59 -5.46
N GLU A 165 -19.94 -7.78 -4.18
CA GLU A 165 -21.21 -8.36 -3.74
C GLU A 165 -22.17 -7.25 -3.33
N THR A 166 -23.38 -7.30 -3.87
CA THR A 166 -24.48 -6.43 -3.43
C THR A 166 -25.21 -7.13 -2.30
N ILE A 167 -25.21 -6.50 -1.13
CA ILE A 167 -25.84 -7.03 0.08
C ILE A 167 -27.10 -6.23 0.38
N ASP A 168 -28.18 -6.92 0.76
CA ASP A 168 -29.39 -6.31 1.26
C ASP A 168 -29.75 -6.87 2.64
N TYR A 169 -30.51 -6.10 3.40
CA TYR A 169 -30.87 -6.42 4.78
C TYR A 169 -32.31 -6.92 4.85
N GLY A 170 -32.49 -8.16 5.30
CA GLY A 170 -33.82 -8.73 5.46
C GLY A 170 -34.59 -8.05 6.58
N SER A 171 -35.90 -8.26 6.64
CA SER A 171 -36.75 -7.79 7.76
C SER A 171 -36.25 -8.26 9.14
N ASP A 172 -35.47 -9.33 9.18
CA ASP A 172 -34.88 -9.93 10.37
C ASP A 172 -33.46 -9.38 10.71
N GLY A 173 -32.97 -8.39 9.95
CA GLY A 173 -31.65 -7.79 10.13
C GLY A 173 -30.48 -8.67 9.69
N LYS A 174 -30.74 -9.75 8.93
CA LYS A 174 -29.71 -10.60 8.34
C LYS A 174 -29.33 -10.11 6.95
N GLU A 175 -28.03 -10.07 6.70
CA GLU A 175 -27.43 -9.80 5.40
C GLU A 175 -27.67 -10.96 4.44
N PHE A 176 -28.14 -10.66 3.23
CA PHE A 176 -28.21 -11.61 2.14
C PHE A 176 -27.63 -11.01 0.87
N VAL A 177 -26.86 -11.82 0.14
CA VAL A 177 -26.26 -11.42 -1.14
C VAL A 177 -27.35 -11.46 -2.21
N VAL A 178 -27.64 -10.30 -2.79
CA VAL A 178 -28.64 -10.11 -3.85
C VAL A 178 -28.04 -10.39 -5.22
N GLY A 179 -26.77 -10.04 -5.40
CA GLY A 179 -26.07 -10.21 -6.65
C GLY A 179 -24.56 -10.07 -6.49
N THR A 180 -23.83 -10.54 -7.49
CA THR A 180 -22.38 -10.40 -7.56
C THR A 180 -22.03 -9.76 -8.90
N LEU A 181 -21.38 -8.60 -8.84
CA LEU A 181 -20.87 -7.89 -9.98
C LEU A 181 -19.44 -8.36 -10.30
N ARG A 182 -19.17 -8.56 -11.58
CA ARG A 182 -17.90 -9.06 -12.11
C ARG A 182 -17.19 -8.04 -12.98
N THR A 183 -16.01 -8.40 -13.43
CA THR A 183 -15.19 -7.56 -14.31
C THR A 183 -15.95 -7.13 -15.57
N GLY A 184 -15.99 -5.82 -15.82
CA GLY A 184 -16.71 -5.19 -16.93
C GLY A 184 -18.12 -4.71 -16.59
N GLU A 185 -18.62 -5.04 -15.39
CA GLU A 185 -19.91 -4.54 -14.90
C GLU A 185 -19.74 -3.21 -14.16
N MET A 186 -20.81 -2.42 -14.16
CA MET A 186 -20.86 -1.05 -13.61
C MET A 186 -21.93 -0.98 -12.52
N PHE A 187 -21.71 -0.12 -11.53
CA PHE A 187 -22.67 0.18 -10.47
C PHE A 187 -22.56 1.63 -10.00
N GLY A 188 -23.54 2.09 -9.22
CA GLY A 188 -23.67 3.50 -8.81
C GLY A 188 -24.50 4.37 -9.78
N GLU A 189 -25.14 3.77 -10.79
CA GLU A 189 -25.98 4.50 -11.75
C GLU A 189 -27.36 4.92 -11.18
N VAL A 190 -27.82 4.29 -10.09
CA VAL A 190 -29.11 4.57 -9.45
C VAL A 190 -28.90 4.66 -7.94
N GLY A 191 -29.23 5.82 -7.37
CA GLY A 191 -29.41 6.03 -5.93
C GLY A 191 -30.87 5.87 -5.51
#